data_AF-A0A812RG79-F1
#
_entry.id   AF-A0A812RG79-F1
#
_cell.length_a   1.000
_cell.length_b   1.000
_cell.length_c   1.000
_cell.angle_alpha   90.00
_cell.angle_beta   90.00
_cell.angle_gamma   90.00
#
_symmetry.space_group_name_H-M   'P 1'
#
loop_
_entity.id
_entity.type
_entity.pdbx_description
1 polymer ?
#
loop_
_entity_poly.entity_id
_entity_poly.type
_entity_poly.pdbx_seq_one_letter_code
_entity_poly.pdbx_strand_id
1 'polypeptide(L)'
;MLCDTEKAYCSILLYCTQVFIFLGDSISRRIAIYLSTPSLRRRLFFLGTAMACIGLGLYLESLAIAIIIPFAIFLVFWGNGTIYGLTANHIDKHVPTEHNLASYSFWCFVGDLGAVLGGILVDRTHDLFCRGHEGPFEC
;
A
#
# COMPACT_ATOMS: atom_id res chain seq x y z
N MET A 1 -15.35 28.53 -15.37
CA MET A 1 -15.01 27.73 -16.57
C MET A 1 -13.66 27.02 -16.46
N LEU A 2 -12.53 27.68 -16.10
CA LEU A 2 -11.26 26.97 -15.79
C LEU A 2 -11.34 26.06 -14.54
N CYS A 3 -12.09 26.49 -13.53
CA CYS A 3 -12.33 25.71 -12.31
C CYS A 3 -13.18 24.43 -12.56
N ASP A 4 -13.97 24.40 -13.64
CA ASP A 4 -14.83 23.26 -13.95
C ASP A 4 -14.05 22.16 -14.70
N THR A 5 -13.11 22.55 -15.57
CA THR A 5 -12.18 21.64 -16.21
C THR A 5 -11.26 20.96 -15.19
N GLU A 6 -10.72 21.71 -14.21
CA GLU A 6 -9.85 21.13 -13.15
C GLU A 6 -10.58 20.11 -12.28
N LYS A 7 -11.84 20.38 -11.92
CA LYS A 7 -12.69 19.43 -11.18
C LYS A 7 -12.94 18.14 -11.96
N ALA A 8 -13.15 18.24 -13.26
CA ALA A 8 -13.34 17.07 -14.12
C ALA A 8 -12.07 16.19 -14.18
N TYR A 9 -10.89 16.80 -14.36
CA TYR A 9 -9.62 16.06 -14.35
C TYR A 9 -9.34 15.39 -13.01
N CYS A 10 -9.58 16.07 -11.89
CA CYS A 10 -9.41 15.49 -10.56
C CYS A 10 -10.35 14.29 -10.34
N SER A 11 -11.62 14.40 -10.75
CA SER A 11 -12.59 13.31 -10.64
C SER A 11 -12.19 12.08 -11.47
N ILE A 12 -11.72 12.30 -12.70
CA ILE A 12 -11.23 11.22 -13.57
C ILE A 12 -10.00 10.56 -12.94
N LEU A 13 -9.04 11.35 -12.44
CA LEU A 13 -7.83 10.83 -11.82
C LEU A 13 -8.14 10.00 -10.57
N LEU A 14 -9.06 10.47 -9.71
CA LEU A 14 -9.52 9.74 -8.54
C LEU A 14 -10.18 8.41 -8.94
N TYR A 15 -11.05 8.43 -9.95
CA TYR A 15 -11.68 7.21 -10.45
C TYR A 15 -10.66 6.20 -11.00
N CYS A 16 -9.72 6.67 -11.83
CA CYS A 16 -8.63 5.83 -12.32
C CYS A 16 -7.83 5.23 -11.17
N THR A 17 -7.47 6.04 -10.18
CA THR A 17 -6.74 5.60 -8.99
C THR A 17 -7.47 4.48 -8.27
N GLN A 18 -8.79 4.58 -8.05
CA GLN A 18 -9.58 3.53 -7.40
C GLN A 18 -9.57 2.21 -8.18
N VAL A 19 -9.62 2.28 -9.52
CA VAL A 19 -9.50 1.08 -10.37
C VAL A 19 -8.15 0.42 -10.19
N PHE A 20 -7.06 1.20 -10.16
CA PHE A 20 -5.71 0.69 -9.94
C PHE A 20 -5.51 0.12 -8.53
N ILE A 21 -6.10 0.72 -7.51
CA ILE A 21 -6.14 0.18 -6.14
C ILE A 21 -6.79 -1.20 -6.15
N PHE A 22 -7.99 -1.30 -6.72
CA PHE A 22 -8.75 -2.55 -6.77
C PHE A 22 -7.99 -3.64 -7.53
N LEU A 23 -7.41 -3.32 -8.69
CA LEU A 23 -6.62 -4.25 -9.49
C LEU A 23 -5.35 -4.70 -8.76
N GLY A 24 -4.61 -3.75 -8.18
CA GLY A 24 -3.39 -4.03 -7.45
C GLY A 24 -3.64 -4.99 -6.28
N ASP A 25 -4.64 -4.70 -5.47
CA ASP A 25 -4.97 -5.52 -4.29
C ASP A 25 -5.59 -6.88 -4.67
N SER A 26 -6.54 -6.92 -5.60
CA SER A 26 -7.25 -8.16 -5.96
C SER A 26 -6.35 -9.18 -6.68
N ILE A 27 -5.55 -8.72 -7.63
CA ILE A 27 -4.70 -9.60 -8.44
C ILE A 27 -3.53 -10.14 -7.60
N SER A 28 -2.88 -9.26 -6.82
CA SER A 28 -1.73 -9.63 -6.00
C SER A 28 -2.08 -10.69 -4.93
N ARG A 29 -3.25 -10.58 -4.27
CA ARG A 29 -3.72 -11.58 -3.30
C ARG A 29 -3.87 -12.97 -3.92
N ARG A 30 -4.49 -13.03 -5.11
CA ARG A 30 -4.66 -14.32 -5.82
C ARG A 30 -3.31 -14.91 -6.18
N ILE A 31 -2.42 -14.10 -6.75
CA ILE A 31 -1.08 -14.54 -7.16
C ILE A 31 -0.26 -15.02 -5.95
N ALA A 32 -0.33 -14.31 -4.81
CA ALA A 32 0.35 -14.71 -3.58
C ALA A 32 -0.07 -16.09 -3.08
N ILE A 33 -1.37 -16.40 -3.13
CA ILE A 33 -1.89 -17.72 -2.74
C ILE A 33 -1.36 -18.81 -3.68
N TYR A 34 -1.41 -18.59 -4.99
CA TYR A 34 -0.89 -19.53 -5.99
C TYR A 34 0.62 -19.76 -5.86
N LEU A 35 1.38 -18.70 -5.57
CA LEU A 35 2.85 -18.75 -5.49
C LEU A 35 3.38 -19.19 -4.12
N SER A 36 2.52 -19.30 -3.11
CA SER A 36 2.91 -19.68 -1.76
C SER A 36 3.43 -21.12 -1.70
N THR A 37 4.70 -21.28 -2.07
CA THR A 37 5.46 -22.52 -2.04
C THR A 37 5.94 -22.82 -0.61
N PRO A 38 6.29 -24.09 -0.30
CA PRO A 38 6.70 -24.48 1.06
C PRO A 38 8.06 -23.93 1.47
N SER A 39 8.93 -23.54 0.52
CA SER A 39 10.28 -23.09 0.84
C SER A 39 10.31 -21.69 1.44
N LEU A 40 10.93 -21.54 2.62
CA LEU A 40 11.13 -20.25 3.30
C LEU A 40 11.83 -19.21 2.41
N ARG A 41 12.86 -19.60 1.67
CA ARG A 41 13.61 -18.70 0.77
C ARG A 41 12.71 -18.00 -0.26
N ARG A 42 11.77 -18.73 -0.87
CA ARG A 42 10.83 -18.14 -1.84
C ARG A 42 9.86 -17.18 -1.16
N ARG A 43 9.37 -17.51 0.05
CA ARG A 43 8.49 -16.60 0.81
C ARG A 43 9.19 -15.28 1.14
N LEU A 44 10.43 -15.36 1.63
CA LEU A 44 11.24 -14.17 1.91
C LEU A 44 11.53 -13.36 0.64
N PHE A 45 11.80 -14.02 -0.48
CA PHE A 45 11.97 -13.36 -1.76
C PHE A 45 10.71 -12.60 -2.19
N PHE A 46 9.53 -13.23 -2.15
CA PHE A 46 8.28 -12.55 -2.49
C PHE A 46 7.94 -11.41 -1.54
N LEU A 47 8.20 -11.59 -0.24
CA LEU A 47 8.04 -10.53 0.75
C LEU A 47 8.97 -9.35 0.44
N GLY A 48 10.24 -9.62 0.13
CA GLY A 48 11.21 -8.60 -0.26
C GLY A 48 10.78 -7.84 -1.52
N THR A 49 10.30 -8.56 -2.55
CA THR A 49 9.76 -7.95 -3.76
C THR A 49 8.52 -7.10 -3.46
N ALA A 50 7.61 -7.56 -2.61
CA ALA A 50 6.43 -6.79 -2.21
C ALA A 50 6.82 -5.48 -1.49
N MET A 51 7.77 -5.55 -0.56
CA MET A 51 8.32 -4.36 0.13
C MET A 51 9.01 -3.40 -0.86
N ALA A 52 9.75 -3.93 -1.84
CA ALA A 52 10.37 -3.12 -2.89
C ALA A 52 9.31 -2.43 -3.78
N CYS A 53 8.22 -3.11 -4.12
CA CYS A 53 7.10 -2.51 -4.85
C CYS A 53 6.45 -1.36 -4.06
N ILE A 54 6.24 -1.54 -2.75
CA ILE A 54 5.71 -0.48 -1.88
C ILE A 54 6.67 0.71 -1.86
N GLY A 55 7.96 0.48 -1.61
CA GLY A 55 8.96 1.54 -1.58
C GLY A 55 9.07 2.29 -2.91
N LEU A 56 9.07 1.56 -4.03
CA LEU A 56 9.07 2.18 -5.37
C LEU A 56 7.78 2.96 -5.64
N GLY A 57 6.63 2.43 -5.25
CA GLY A 57 5.34 3.12 -5.38
C GLY A 57 5.33 4.44 -4.60
N LEU A 58 5.72 4.42 -3.32
CA LEU A 58 5.82 5.62 -2.49
C LEU A 58 6.83 6.63 -3.05
N TYR A 59 7.96 6.16 -3.59
CA TYR A 59 8.94 7.02 -4.25
C TYR A 59 8.34 7.69 -5.50
N LEU A 60 7.62 6.94 -6.35
CA LEU A 60 6.97 7.50 -7.53
C LEU A 60 5.86 8.48 -7.18
N GLU A 61 5.12 8.22 -6.10
CA GLU A 61 4.12 9.14 -5.56
C GLU A 61 4.76 10.48 -5.12
N SER A 62 5.94 10.43 -4.50
CA SER A 62 6.66 11.63 -4.05
C SER A 62 7.10 12.58 -5.19
N LEU A 63 7.14 12.09 -6.43
CA LEU A 63 7.44 12.94 -7.60
C LEU A 63 6.29 13.91 -7.94
N ALA A 64 5.10 13.71 -7.37
CA ALA A 64 3.90 14.54 -7.56
C ALA A 64 3.47 14.72 -9.04
N ILE A 65 3.83 13.79 -9.91
CA ILE A 65 3.42 13.80 -11.33
C ILE A 65 2.06 13.12 -11.46
N ALA A 66 1.00 13.89 -11.73
CA ALA A 66 -0.39 13.42 -11.72
C ALA A 66 -0.65 12.14 -12.54
N ILE A 67 -0.05 12.00 -13.73
CA ILE A 67 -0.24 10.83 -14.60
C ILE A 67 0.43 9.55 -14.06
N ILE A 68 1.42 9.69 -13.16
CA ILE A 68 2.16 8.58 -12.55
C ILE A 68 1.44 8.06 -11.30
N ILE A 69 0.65 8.91 -10.62
CA ILE A 69 -0.04 8.58 -9.36
C ILE A 69 -0.83 7.26 -9.41
N PRO A 70 -1.68 6.99 -10.42
CA PRO A 70 -2.45 5.74 -10.44
C PRO A 70 -1.55 4.50 -10.50
N PHE A 71 -0.43 4.58 -11.20
CA PHE A 71 0.55 3.49 -11.30
C PHE A 71 1.39 3.34 -10.02
N ALA A 72 1.79 4.46 -9.40
CA ALA A 72 2.46 4.45 -8.10
C ALA A 72 1.59 3.75 -7.04
N ILE A 73 0.32 4.14 -6.97
CA ILE A 73 -0.66 3.55 -6.04
C ILE A 73 -0.90 2.07 -6.37
N PHE A 74 -0.97 1.69 -7.64
CA PHE A 74 -1.04 0.27 -8.02
C PHE A 74 0.10 -0.55 -7.43
N LEU A 75 1.35 -0.06 -7.49
CA LEU A 75 2.52 -0.78 -6.93
C LEU A 75 2.43 -0.92 -5.41
N VAL A 76 1.99 0.14 -4.72
CA VAL A 76 1.76 0.10 -3.26
C VAL A 76 0.71 -0.96 -2.91
N PHE A 77 -0.45 -0.94 -3.56
CA PHE A 77 -1.52 -1.90 -3.28
C PHE A 77 -1.21 -3.32 -3.77
N TRP A 78 -0.39 -3.47 -4.81
CA TRP A 78 0.14 -4.76 -5.22
C TRP A 78 1.04 -5.37 -4.15
N GLY A 79 1.97 -4.59 -3.60
CA GLY A 79 2.82 -5.05 -2.52
C GLY A 79 2.01 -5.38 -1.27
N ASN A 80 1.09 -4.50 -0.88
CA ASN A 80 0.20 -4.72 0.26
C ASN A 80 -0.65 -6.00 0.11
N GLY A 81 -1.34 -6.16 -1.02
CA GLY A 81 -2.16 -7.35 -1.27
C GLY A 81 -1.33 -8.64 -1.37
N THR A 82 -0.08 -8.57 -1.84
CA THR A 82 0.86 -9.71 -1.80
C THR A 82 1.18 -10.10 -0.36
N ILE A 83 1.54 -9.13 0.50
CA ILE A 83 1.83 -9.37 1.92
C ILE A 83 0.61 -9.99 2.59
N TYR A 84 -0.56 -9.40 2.40
CA TYR A 84 -1.82 -9.89 2.94
C TYR A 84 -2.12 -11.34 2.50
N GLY A 85 -1.99 -11.64 1.21
CA GLY A 85 -2.23 -12.98 0.68
C GLY A 85 -1.25 -14.03 1.23
N LEU A 86 0.03 -13.67 1.37
CA LEU A 86 1.05 -14.56 1.94
C LEU A 86 0.83 -14.81 3.43
N THR A 87 0.50 -13.77 4.21
CA THR A 87 0.27 -13.90 5.66
C THR A 87 -1.03 -14.61 5.97
N ALA A 88 -2.12 -14.31 5.25
CA ALA A 88 -3.39 -15.04 5.37
C ALA A 88 -3.21 -16.53 5.11
N ASN A 89 -2.55 -16.89 4.00
CA ASN A 89 -2.26 -18.30 3.69
C ASN A 89 -1.30 -18.95 4.69
N HIS A 90 -0.45 -18.16 5.36
CA HIS A 90 0.39 -18.66 6.45
C HIS A 90 -0.45 -19.00 7.69
N ILE A 91 -1.35 -18.10 8.08
CA ILE A 91 -2.28 -18.30 9.21
C ILE A 91 -3.15 -19.54 8.94
N ASP A 92 -3.78 -19.63 7.78
CA ASP A 92 -4.67 -20.76 7.42
C ASP A 92 -3.97 -22.13 7.47
N LYS A 93 -2.64 -22.17 7.27
CA LYS A 93 -1.86 -23.42 7.26
C LYS A 93 -1.27 -23.82 8.61
N HIS A 94 -1.05 -22.87 9.51
CA HIS A 94 -0.30 -23.11 10.76
C HIS A 94 -1.13 -22.86 12.03
N VAL A 95 -2.25 -22.15 11.92
CA VAL A 95 -3.14 -21.87 13.05
C VAL A 95 -4.34 -22.83 12.99
N PRO A 96 -4.69 -23.51 14.09
CA PRO A 96 -5.90 -24.33 14.17
C PRO A 96 -7.16 -23.53 13.83
N THR A 97 -8.14 -24.19 13.23
CA THR A 97 -9.37 -23.56 12.74
C THR A 97 -10.15 -22.81 13.82
N GLU A 98 -10.05 -23.24 15.08
CA GLU A 98 -10.70 -22.63 16.24
C GLU A 98 -10.10 -21.26 16.61
N HIS A 99 -8.83 -21.03 16.26
CA HIS A 99 -8.10 -19.80 16.57
C HIS A 99 -7.91 -18.89 15.36
N ASN A 100 -8.33 -19.33 14.17
CA ASN A 100 -8.06 -18.61 12.92
C ASN A 100 -8.64 -17.18 12.93
N LEU A 101 -9.89 -17.01 13.39
CA LEU A 101 -10.54 -15.69 13.47
C LEU A 101 -9.80 -14.73 14.41
N ALA A 102 -9.32 -15.22 15.56
CA ALA A 102 -8.56 -14.41 16.50
C ALA A 102 -7.21 -13.99 15.90
N SER A 103 -6.54 -14.89 15.17
CA SER A 103 -5.28 -14.58 14.47
C SER A 103 -5.48 -13.54 13.36
N TYR A 104 -6.54 -13.63 12.56
CA TYR A 104 -6.88 -12.60 11.58
C TYR A 104 -7.18 -11.25 12.24
N SER A 105 -7.94 -11.25 13.34
CA SER A 105 -8.27 -10.02 14.06
C SER A 105 -7.01 -9.34 14.62
N PHE A 106 -6.10 -10.12 15.20
CA PHE A 106 -4.82 -9.61 15.68
C PHE A 106 -3.94 -9.09 14.53
N TRP A 107 -3.90 -9.79 13.40
CA TRP A 107 -3.18 -9.34 12.21
C TRP A 107 -3.71 -8.00 11.69
N CYS A 108 -5.03 -7.84 11.57
CA CYS A 108 -5.66 -6.58 11.17
C CYS A 108 -5.36 -5.46 12.18
N PHE A 109 -5.44 -5.76 13.48
CA PHE A 109 -5.10 -4.80 14.53
C PHE A 109 -3.66 -4.27 14.41
N VAL A 110 -2.68 -5.14 14.12
CA VAL A 110 -1.29 -4.72 13.87
C VAL A 110 -1.20 -3.81 12.64
N GLY A 111 -1.95 -4.12 11.58
CA GLY A 111 -2.05 -3.27 10.39
C GLY A 111 -2.60 -1.87 10.70
N ASP A 112 -3.70 -1.79 11.45
CA ASP A 112 -4.33 -0.54 11.85
C ASP A 112 -3.40 0.31 12.73
N LEU A 113 -2.70 -0.32 13.67
CA LEU A 113 -1.69 0.35 14.49
C LEU A 113 -0.57 0.93 13.62
N GLY A 114 -0.12 0.16 12.61
CA GLY A 114 0.86 0.63 11.63
C GLY A 114 0.37 1.86 10.85
N ALA A 115 -0.90 1.88 10.44
CA ALA A 115 -1.48 3.03 9.75
C ALA A 115 -1.55 4.28 10.65
N VAL A 116 -1.95 4.12 11.92
CA VAL A 116 -1.95 5.23 12.90
C VAL A 116 -0.54 5.77 13.13
N LEU A 117 0.43 4.90 13.37
CA LEU A 117 1.83 5.30 13.56
C LEU A 117 2.40 5.97 12.30
N GLY A 118 2.05 5.47 11.12
CA GLY A 118 2.42 6.08 9.84
C GLY A 118 1.87 7.49 9.69
N GLY A 119 0.59 7.72 10.02
CA GLY A 119 -0.01 9.05 10.00
C GLY A 119 0.69 10.04 10.95
N ILE A 120 0.97 9.60 12.18
CA ILE A 120 1.74 10.42 13.15
C ILE A 120 3.15 10.72 12.63
N LEU A 121 3.79 9.74 11.98
CA LEU A 121 5.14 9.91 11.45
C LEU A 121 5.15 10.94 10.32
N VAL A 122 4.16 10.93 9.42
CA VAL A 122 4.04 11.88 8.30
C VAL A 122 4.10 13.32 8.81
N ASP A 123 3.29 13.68 9.81
CA ASP A 123 3.28 15.02 10.40
C ASP A 123 4.65 15.41 10.94
N ARG A 124 5.33 14.48 11.62
CA ARG A 124 6.67 14.71 12.18
C ARG A 124 7.74 14.85 11.11
N THR A 125 7.68 14.05 10.05
CA THR A 125 8.60 14.19 8.91
C THR A 125 8.37 15.50 8.18
N HIS A 126 7.11 15.89 7.97
CA HIS A 126 6.78 17.17 7.35
C HIS A 126 7.39 18.32 8.16
N ASP A 127 7.14 18.38 9.48
CA ASP A 127 7.73 19.40 10.36
C ASP A 127 9.27 19.43 10.33
N LEU A 128 9.90 18.27 10.17
CA LEU A 128 11.35 18.15 10.12
C LEU A 128 11.93 18.70 8.80
N PHE A 129 11.32 18.35 7.67
CA PHE A 129 11.77 18.81 6.35
C PHE A 129 11.39 20.27 6.08
N CYS A 130 10.26 20.72 6.62
CA CYS A 130 9.74 22.08 6.46
C CYS A 130 10.30 23.12 7.42
N ARG A 131 11.17 22.71 8.34
CA ARG A 131 11.69 23.60 9.38
C ARG A 131 12.56 24.70 8.74
N GLY A 132 12.01 25.91 8.63
CA GLY A 132 12.69 27.08 8.07
C GLY A 132 12.18 27.53 6.69
N HIS A 133 11.17 26.86 6.13
CA HIS A 133 10.44 27.31 4.95
C HIS A 133 9.14 28.01 5.37
N GLU A 134 8.95 29.26 4.95
CA GLU A 134 7.75 30.05 5.28
C GLU A 134 6.72 30.05 4.14
N GLY A 135 7.08 29.57 2.95
CA GLY A 135 6.21 29.52 1.78
C GLY A 135 5.30 28.28 1.74
N PRO A 136 4.00 28.42 1.37
CA PRO A 136 3.06 27.30 1.22
C PRO A 136 3.36 26.35 0.05
N PHE A 137 4.41 26.64 -0.72
CA PHE A 137 4.92 25.83 -1.84
C PHE A 137 6.42 25.54 -1.72
N GLU A 138 7.05 26.00 -0.64
CA GLU A 138 8.46 25.73 -0.33
C GLU A 138 8.63 24.47 0.55
N CYS A 139 7.49 23.98 1.02
CA CYS A 139 7.15 22.64 1.43
C CYS A 139 6.16 22.06 0.42
#